data_AF-A0AAD6KQ67-F1
#
_entry.id   AF-A0AAD6KQ67-F1
#
_cell.length_a   1.000
_cell.length_b   1.000
_cell.length_c   1.000
_cell.angle_alpha   90.00
_cell.angle_beta   90.00
_cell.angle_gamma   90.00
#
_symmetry.space_group_name_H-M   'P 1'
#
loop_
_entity.id
_entity.type
_entity.pdbx_description
1 polymer ?
#
loop_
_entity_poly.entity_id
_entity_poly.type
_entity_poly.pdbx_seq_one_letter_code
_entity_poly.pdbx_strand_id
1 'polypeptide(L)'
;MEVLNKELKPTDIQHRFSFPSRSLQHVDFAGEFSVDLRVKDSSGELRVIRCKKRHGHHAKPELCRGWRRYVTDYELRVGDRVVLLAEEDHILGSQYRIEARRRIIMFGQEAWGDLPRSN
;
A
#
# COMPACT_ATOMS: atom_id res chain seq x y z
N MET A 1 5.08 -7.82 -10.20
CA MET A 1 5.97 -6.62 -10.31
C MET A 1 5.85 -5.71 -9.08
N GLU A 2 6.94 -5.11 -8.56
CA GLU A 2 6.84 -4.13 -7.44
C GLU A 2 6.34 -2.77 -7.95
N VAL A 3 5.20 -2.30 -7.41
CA VAL A 3 4.62 -0.99 -7.74
C VAL A 3 5.18 0.09 -6.82
N LEU A 4 5.27 -0.22 -5.53
CA LEU A 4 5.85 0.67 -4.53
C LEU A 4 6.42 -0.11 -3.35
N ASN A 5 7.42 0.50 -2.73
CA ASN A 5 8.02 0.04 -1.48
C ASN A 5 8.43 1.29 -0.70
N LYS A 6 7.81 1.47 0.46
CA LYS A 6 7.94 2.71 1.21
C LYS A 6 7.84 2.47 2.72
N GLU A 7 8.74 3.11 3.44
CA GLU A 7 8.65 3.26 4.89
C GLU A 7 7.65 4.36 5.27
N LEU A 8 6.78 4.04 6.23
CA LEU A 8 5.65 4.86 6.64
C LEU A 8 6.11 6.06 7.48
N LYS A 9 5.70 7.25 7.05
CA LYS A 9 5.90 8.51 7.76
C LYS A 9 4.68 8.84 8.62
N PRO A 10 4.77 9.79 9.57
CA PRO A 10 3.62 10.20 10.39
C PRO A 10 2.36 10.53 9.57
N THR A 11 2.53 11.23 8.45
CA THR A 11 1.41 11.59 7.55
C THR A 11 0.75 10.38 6.90
N ASP A 12 1.52 9.32 6.66
CA ASP A 12 1.01 8.08 6.06
C ASP A 12 0.11 7.33 7.04
N ILE A 13 0.47 7.29 8.31
CA ILE A 13 -0.33 6.66 9.35
C ILE A 13 -1.59 7.49 9.67
N GLN A 14 -1.42 8.80 9.86
CA GLN A 14 -2.48 9.65 10.41
C GLN A 14 -3.52 10.09 9.37
N HIS A 15 -3.14 10.21 8.09
CA HIS A 15 -3.99 10.83 7.08
C HIS A 15 -4.12 10.00 5.80
N ARG A 16 -3.03 9.86 5.06
CA ARG A 16 -3.03 9.33 3.69
C ARG A 16 -1.65 8.80 3.31
N PHE A 17 -1.61 7.68 2.61
CA PHE A 17 -0.37 7.11 2.14
C PHE A 17 0.00 7.65 0.76
N SER A 18 1.01 8.53 0.71
CA SER A 18 1.44 9.15 -0.54
C SER A 18 2.74 8.54 -1.05
N PHE A 19 2.80 8.17 -2.33
CA PHE A 19 3.94 7.42 -2.88
C PHE A 19 4.50 8.11 -4.15
N PRO A 20 5.71 7.73 -4.61
CA PRO A 20 6.37 8.40 -5.73
C PRO A 20 5.53 8.40 -7.01
N SER A 21 5.56 9.50 -7.77
CA SER A 21 4.80 9.63 -9.03
C SER A 21 5.18 8.59 -10.08
N ARG A 22 6.41 8.05 -10.05
CA ARG A 22 6.83 6.96 -10.96
C ARG A 22 5.94 5.73 -10.85
N SER A 23 5.36 5.47 -9.68
CA SER A 23 4.46 4.33 -9.47
C SER A 23 3.12 4.48 -10.19
N LEU A 24 2.76 5.68 -10.67
CA LEU A 24 1.54 5.91 -11.45
C LEU A 24 1.53 5.11 -12.75
N GLN A 25 2.69 4.79 -13.33
CA GLN A 25 2.77 3.99 -14.55
C GLN A 25 2.18 2.58 -14.38
N HIS A 26 2.01 2.13 -13.14
CA HIS A 26 1.43 0.84 -12.79
C HIS A 26 -0.02 0.93 -12.33
N VAL A 27 -0.61 2.12 -12.33
CA VAL A 27 -2.00 2.33 -11.89
C VAL A 27 -2.78 2.95 -13.04
N ASP A 28 -3.72 2.18 -13.58
CA ASP A 28 -4.64 2.72 -14.58
C ASP A 28 -5.77 3.50 -13.90
N PHE A 29 -5.93 4.76 -14.30
CA PHE A 29 -6.99 5.64 -13.82
C PHE A 29 -8.15 5.75 -14.81
N ALA A 30 -8.09 5.12 -15.99
CA ALA A 30 -9.13 5.17 -17.02
C ALA A 30 -9.59 6.62 -17.38
N GLY A 31 -8.63 7.56 -17.40
CA GLY A 31 -8.91 8.98 -17.67
C GLY A 31 -9.36 9.81 -16.45
N GLU A 32 -9.65 9.18 -15.31
CA GLU A 32 -10.11 9.83 -14.09
C GLU A 32 -8.96 10.34 -13.19
N PHE A 33 -9.34 11.01 -12.08
CA PHE A 33 -8.41 11.44 -11.02
C PHE A 33 -8.31 10.47 -9.85
N SER A 34 -9.19 9.47 -9.79
CA SER A 34 -9.16 8.42 -8.77
C SER A 34 -9.64 7.08 -9.30
N VAL A 35 -9.10 6.00 -8.74
CA VAL A 35 -9.46 4.62 -9.06
C VAL A 35 -9.51 3.78 -7.78
N ASP A 36 -10.41 2.81 -7.74
CA ASP A 36 -10.52 1.85 -6.65
C ASP A 36 -9.64 0.64 -6.96
N LEU A 37 -8.55 0.48 -6.21
CA LEU A 37 -7.62 -0.65 -6.36
C LEU A 37 -8.15 -1.85 -5.60
N ARG A 38 -8.27 -2.99 -6.29
CA ARG A 38 -8.55 -4.28 -5.66
C ARG A 38 -7.24 -4.92 -5.20
N VAL A 39 -7.04 -4.96 -3.89
CA VAL A 39 -5.79 -5.41 -3.26
C VAL A 39 -6.06 -6.65 -2.41
N LYS A 40 -5.27 -7.71 -2.61
CA LYS A 40 -5.24 -8.86 -1.71
C LYS A 40 -4.26 -8.56 -0.57
N ASP A 41 -4.71 -8.70 0.67
CA ASP A 41 -3.84 -8.50 1.83
C ASP A 41 -3.10 -9.78 2.23
N SER A 42 -2.22 -9.70 3.24
CA SER A 42 -1.44 -10.86 3.71
C SER A 42 -2.30 -11.92 4.41
N SER A 43 -3.51 -11.58 4.87
CA SER A 43 -4.50 -12.57 5.33
C SER A 43 -5.23 -13.29 4.19
N GLY A 44 -5.02 -12.84 2.95
CA GLY A 44 -5.65 -13.38 1.75
C GLY A 44 -7.01 -12.75 1.42
N GLU A 45 -7.45 -11.75 2.18
CA GLU A 45 -8.73 -11.07 1.96
C GLU A 45 -8.61 -10.01 0.86
N LEU A 46 -9.64 -9.93 0.00
CA LEU A 46 -9.75 -8.90 -1.02
C LEU A 46 -10.29 -7.61 -0.40
N ARG A 47 -9.52 -6.53 -0.55
CA ARG A 47 -9.85 -5.19 -0.06
C ARG A 47 -9.91 -4.20 -1.21
N VAL A 48 -10.68 -3.14 -1.01
CA VAL A 48 -10.73 -2.00 -1.93
C VAL A 48 -10.06 -0.80 -1.28
N ILE A 49 -9.00 -0.30 -1.90
CA ILE A 49 -8.30 0.92 -1.47
C ILE A 49 -8.33 1.94 -2.61
N ARG A 50 -8.89 3.13 -2.33
CA ARG A 50 -8.96 4.20 -3.33
C ARG A 50 -7.62 4.88 -3.48
N CYS A 51 -7.11 4.90 -4.70
CA CYS A 51 -5.97 5.70 -5.12
C CYS A 51 -6.47 6.97 -5.83
N LYS A 52 -5.88 8.12 -5.54
CA LYS A 52 -6.10 9.35 -6.31
C LYS A 52 -4.77 10.00 -6.66
N LYS A 53 -4.72 10.69 -7.80
CA LYS A 53 -3.58 11.53 -8.18
C LYS A 53 -3.92 13.00 -7.94
N ARG A 54 -2.96 13.78 -7.45
CA ARG A 54 -3.15 15.23 -7.29
C ARG A 54 -3.24 15.94 -8.63
N HIS A 55 -3.95 17.07 -8.66
CA HIS A 55 -3.94 18.00 -9.79
C HIS A 55 -2.63 18.80 -9.82
N GLY A 56 -2.12 19.07 -11.02
CA GLY A 56 -0.93 19.90 -11.27
C GLY A 56 0.29 19.13 -11.78
N HIS A 57 1.42 19.85 -11.92
CA HIS A 57 2.67 19.34 -12.50
C HIS A 57 3.25 18.09 -11.80
N HIS A 58 2.95 17.93 -10.51
CA HIS A 58 3.34 16.75 -9.75
C HIS A 58 2.10 15.96 -9.35
N ALA A 59 1.66 15.07 -10.24
CA ALA A 59 0.49 14.22 -10.08
C ALA A 59 0.67 13.12 -9.00
N LYS A 60 1.18 13.49 -7.82
CA LYS A 60 1.57 12.56 -6.77
C LYS A 60 0.37 11.68 -6.36
N PRO A 61 0.49 10.35 -6.42
CA PRO A 61 -0.58 9.46 -6.00
C PRO A 61 -0.67 9.36 -4.47
N GLU A 62 -1.89 9.18 -3.99
CA GLU A 62 -2.20 8.92 -2.59
C GLU A 62 -3.30 7.85 -2.44
N LEU A 63 -3.04 6.83 -1.61
CA LEU A 63 -4.06 5.93 -1.09
C LEU A 63 -4.81 6.65 0.03
N CYS A 64 -6.12 6.75 -0.12
CA CYS A 64 -6.99 7.51 0.78
C CYS A 64 -8.08 6.64 1.42
N ARG A 65 -9.15 6.33 0.68
CA ARG A 65 -10.24 5.48 1.20
C ARG A 65 -9.75 4.05 1.37
N GLY A 66 -10.14 3.38 2.45
CA GLY A 66 -9.69 2.01 2.76
C GLY A 66 -8.30 1.93 3.41
N TRP A 67 -7.42 2.89 3.15
CA TRP A 67 -6.07 2.93 3.72
C TRP A 67 -6.06 3.02 5.26
N ARG A 68 -6.80 3.95 5.86
CA ARG A 68 -6.84 4.06 7.34
C ARG A 68 -7.37 2.80 8.02
N ARG A 69 -8.31 2.09 7.38
CA ARG A 69 -8.79 0.81 7.89
C ARG A 69 -7.69 -0.24 7.82
N TYR A 70 -6.92 -0.30 6.74
CA TYR A 70 -5.74 -1.18 6.65
C TYR A 70 -4.69 -0.85 7.73
N VAL A 71 -4.42 0.43 7.99
CA VAL A 71 -3.54 0.88 9.08
C VAL A 71 -4.01 0.35 10.44
N THR A 72 -5.30 0.45 10.74
CA THR A 72 -5.88 -0.05 11.99
C THR A 72 -5.84 -1.57 12.06
N ASP A 73 -6.30 -2.27 11.01
CA ASP A 73 -6.42 -3.73 10.97
C ASP A 73 -5.06 -4.44 11.07
N TYR A 74 -3.95 -3.78 10.70
CA TYR A 74 -2.59 -4.33 10.77
C TYR A 74 -1.70 -3.62 11.81
N GLU A 75 -2.30 -2.73 12.62
CA GLU A 75 -1.61 -1.93 13.65
C GLU A 75 -0.30 -1.31 13.14
N LEU A 76 -0.38 -0.69 11.96
CA LEU A 76 0.78 -0.07 11.31
C LEU A 76 1.26 1.15 12.09
N ARG A 77 2.58 1.31 12.15
CA ARG A 77 3.28 2.36 12.89
C ARG A 77 4.27 3.08 11.99
N VAL A 78 4.68 4.26 12.42
CA VAL A 78 5.76 5.00 11.76
C VAL A 78 7.02 4.12 11.77
N GLY A 79 7.70 4.03 10.62
CA GLY A 79 8.87 3.16 10.44
C GLY A 79 8.55 1.75 9.93
N ASP A 80 7.29 1.32 9.92
CA ASP A 80 6.90 0.11 9.19
C ASP A 80 7.02 0.34 7.69
N ARG A 81 7.15 -0.74 6.93
CA ARG A 81 7.27 -0.71 5.47
C ARG A 81 6.02 -1.30 4.84
N VAL A 82 5.52 -0.63 3.80
CA VAL A 82 4.45 -1.17 2.96
C VAL A 82 4.97 -1.39 1.54
N VAL A 83 4.64 -2.55 1.02
CA VAL A 83 4.95 -2.99 -0.33
C VAL A 83 3.64 -3.25 -1.07
N LEU A 84 3.49 -2.67 -2.26
CA LEU A 84 2.40 -2.98 -3.19
C LEU A 84 3.00 -3.68 -4.41
N LEU A 85 2.47 -4.85 -4.72
CA LEU A 85 2.89 -5.67 -5.85
C LEU A 85 1.72 -5.75 -6.84
N ALA A 86 1.98 -5.58 -8.13
CA ALA A 86 1.00 -5.89 -9.17
C ALA A 86 0.95 -7.42 -9.38
N GLU A 87 -0.27 -7.96 -9.45
CA GLU A 87 -0.52 -9.37 -9.76
C GLU A 87 -0.80 -9.53 -11.26
N GLU A 88 -0.18 -10.53 -11.89
CA GLU A 88 -0.34 -10.81 -13.33
C GLU A 88 -1.55 -11.70 -13.61
N ASP A 89 -1.88 -12.63 -12.69
CA ASP A 89 -2.83 -13.71 -13.00
C ASP A 89 -4.29 -13.46 -12.57
N HIS A 90 -4.63 -12.30 -11.99
CA HIS A 90 -5.99 -11.90 -11.58
C HIS A 90 -6.86 -13.00 -10.92
N ILE A 91 -6.24 -14.02 -10.29
CA ILE A 91 -6.86 -15.32 -9.95
C ILE A 91 -8.09 -15.17 -9.05
N LEU A 92 -8.15 -14.07 -8.27
CA LEU A 92 -9.24 -13.76 -7.33
C LEU A 92 -9.90 -12.41 -7.61
N GLY A 93 -9.71 -11.83 -8.80
CA GLY A 93 -10.14 -10.47 -9.14
C GLY A 93 -9.32 -9.37 -8.45
N SER A 94 -8.25 -9.73 -7.74
CA SER A 94 -7.22 -8.82 -7.27
C SER A 94 -6.35 -8.33 -8.43
N GLN A 95 -6.02 -7.05 -8.38
CA GLN A 95 -5.07 -6.42 -9.31
C GLN A 95 -3.70 -6.26 -8.65
N TYR A 96 -3.69 -6.20 -7.31
CA TYR A 96 -2.50 -6.00 -6.52
C TYR A 96 -2.51 -6.87 -5.28
N ARG A 97 -1.34 -7.04 -4.70
CA ARG A 97 -1.11 -7.56 -3.35
C ARG A 97 -0.46 -6.49 -2.49
N ILE A 98 -0.95 -6.32 -1.26
CA ILE A 98 -0.41 -5.36 -0.29
C ILE A 98 0.15 -6.09 0.92
N GLU A 99 1.38 -5.75 1.28
CA GLU A 99 2.10 -6.33 2.40
C GLU A 99 2.61 -5.23 3.32
N ALA A 100 2.46 -5.45 4.62
CA ALA A 100 3.07 -4.63 5.65
C ALA A 100 4.19 -5.42 6.32
N ARG A 101 5.32 -4.75 6.58
CA ARG A 101 6.50 -5.34 7.21
C ARG A 101 6.99 -4.46 8.34
N ARG A 102 7.45 -5.07 9.42
CA ARG A 102 8.08 -4.40 10.54
C ARG A 102 9.55 -4.78 10.61
N ARG A 103 10.40 -3.80 10.95
CA ARG A 103 11.81 -4.05 11.22
C ARG A 103 11.93 -4.88 12.49
N ILE A 104 12.68 -5.97 12.42
CA ILE A 104 12.97 -6.86 13.55
C ILE A 104 14.48 -6.95 13.67
N ILE A 105 14.99 -6.89 14.90
CA ILE A 105 16.40 -7.11 15.20
C ILE A 105 16.49 -8.51 15.83
N MET A 106 17.18 -9.42 15.16
CA MET A 106 17.46 -10.76 15.68
C MET A 106 18.97 -10.97 15.67
N PHE A 107 19.54 -11.36 16.81
CA PHE A 107 20.99 -11.61 16.96
C PHE A 107 21.89 -10.46 16.48
N GLY A 108 21.45 -9.21 16.67
CA GLY A 108 22.18 -8.02 16.20
C GLY A 108 22.09 -7.76 14.69
N GLN A 109 21.37 -8.58 13.94
CA GLN A 109 21.10 -8.38 12.51
C GLN A 109 19.69 -7.85 12.30
N GLU A 110 19.54 -7.00 11.30
CA GLU A 110 18.25 -6.40 10.96
C GLU A 110 17.56 -7.16 9.84
N ALA A 111 16.29 -7.45 10.05
CA ALA A 111 15.41 -8.10 9.08
C ALA A 111 14.06 -7.36 9.00
N TRP A 112 13.30 -7.66 7.94
CA TRP A 112 11.92 -7.23 7.80
C TRP A 112 11.02 -8.45 7.92
N GLY A 113 10.17 -8.49 8.95
CA GLY A 113 9.15 -9.53 9.11
C GLY A 113 7.79 -9.05 8.63
N ASP A 114 7.02 -9.93 8.01
CA ASP A 114 5.65 -9.63 7.59
C ASP A 114 4.75 -9.43 8.81
N LEU A 115 3.86 -8.44 8.73
CA LEU A 115 2.86 -8.17 9.76
C LEU A 115 1.58 -8.95 9.43
N PRO A 116 1.12 -9.85 10.34
CA PRO A 116 -0.19 -10.44 10.22
C PRO A 116 -1.25 -9.40 10.55
N ARG A 117 -2.49 -9.67 10.12
CA ARG A 117 -3.64 -8.88 10.52
C ARG A 117 -3.88 -9.03 12.03
N SER A 118 -4.19 -7.94 12.71
CA SER A 118 -4.60 -7.93 14.11
C SER A 118 -6.04 -8.46 14.24
N ASN A 119 -6.25 -9.36 15.20
CA ASN A 119 -7.55 -10.00 15.49
C ASN A 119 -8.61 -9.01 15.99
#